data_AF-A0A512E047-F1
#
_entry.id   AF-A0A512E047-F1
#
_cell.length_a   1.000
_cell.length_b   1.000
_cell.length_c   1.000
_cell.angle_alpha   90.00
_cell.angle_beta   90.00
_cell.angle_gamma   90.00
#
_symmetry.space_group_name_H-M   'P 1'
#
loop_
_entity.id
_entity.type
_entity.pdbx_description
1 polymer ?
#
loop_
_entity_poly.entity_id
_entity_poly.type
_entity_poly.pdbx_seq_one_letter_code
_entity_poly.pdbx_strand_id
1 'polypeptide(L)'
;MFMIPLFALFLFGPALADEVAFTQNAVEVKNRTDHPIACAAQLAHWFSADLGVAAPGGAVRIDFVSDPATGTVFIRNVAGERMPVEAVWCGIEGRAWETRYQLDLAGAGGGGVTCEAVAEGRLACR
;
A
#
# COMPACT_ATOMS: atom_id res chain seq x y z
N MET A 1 -35.90 53.17 -17.70
CA MET A 1 -35.78 53.14 -16.23
C MET A 1 -35.25 51.76 -15.86
N PHE A 2 -33.92 51.63 -15.77
CA PHE A 2 -33.21 50.36 -15.54
C PHE A 2 -32.87 50.25 -14.06
N MET A 3 -33.28 49.16 -13.41
CA MET A 3 -32.88 48.83 -12.04
C MET A 3 -32.14 47.49 -12.07
N ILE A 4 -30.82 47.56 -12.14
CA ILE A 4 -29.92 46.41 -12.04
C ILE A 4 -29.62 46.22 -10.54
N PRO A 5 -29.85 45.03 -9.94
CA PRO A 5 -29.51 44.83 -8.53
C PRO A 5 -27.99 44.74 -8.40
N LEU A 6 -27.44 45.75 -7.77
CA LEU A 6 -26.06 45.83 -7.29
C LEU A 6 -25.97 44.97 -6.04
N PHE A 7 -25.32 43.81 -6.12
CA PHE A 7 -24.58 43.07 -5.07
C PHE A 7 -24.56 41.55 -5.38
N ALA A 8 -23.93 41.18 -6.50
CA ALA A 8 -23.32 39.86 -6.64
C ALA A 8 -21.80 40.06 -6.48
N LEU A 9 -21.35 40.32 -5.25
CA LEU A 9 -19.93 40.37 -4.94
C LEU A 9 -19.41 38.93 -4.86
N PHE A 10 -18.84 38.49 -5.97
CA PHE A 10 -17.88 37.41 -6.17
C PHE A 10 -17.37 36.72 -4.88
N LEU A 11 -17.97 35.57 -4.53
CA LEU A 11 -17.33 34.53 -3.71
C LEU A 11 -16.61 33.52 -4.62
N PHE A 12 -15.75 34.00 -5.52
CA PHE A 12 -14.87 33.14 -6.32
C PHE A 12 -13.42 33.47 -5.97
N GLY A 13 -13.04 33.23 -4.72
CA GLY A 13 -11.64 32.96 -4.43
C GLY A 13 -11.31 31.59 -5.03
N PRO A 14 -10.19 31.41 -5.73
CA PRO A 14 -9.76 30.07 -6.10
C PRO A 14 -9.46 29.37 -4.77
N ALA A 15 -10.30 28.41 -4.39
CA ALA A 15 -9.86 27.39 -3.46
C ALA A 15 -8.77 26.61 -4.21
N LEU A 16 -7.52 27.07 -4.12
CA LEU A 16 -6.37 26.23 -4.37
C LEU A 16 -6.30 25.25 -3.21
N ALA A 17 -7.22 24.28 -3.19
CA ALA A 17 -6.93 23.03 -2.54
C ALA A 17 -5.74 22.49 -3.32
N ASP A 18 -4.58 22.47 -2.69
CA ASP A 18 -3.40 21.79 -3.21
C ASP A 18 -3.85 20.35 -3.48
N GLU A 19 -4.13 20.01 -4.74
CA GLU A 19 -4.44 18.62 -5.09
C GLU A 19 -3.16 17.84 -4.83
N VAL A 20 -3.09 17.18 -3.67
CA VAL A 20 -2.00 16.28 -3.36
C VAL A 20 -1.96 15.24 -4.47
N ALA A 21 -0.94 15.33 -5.31
CA ALA A 21 -0.71 14.40 -6.41
C ALA A 21 -0.23 13.08 -5.82
N PHE A 22 -1.19 12.21 -5.50
CA PHE A 22 -0.91 10.86 -5.05
C PHE A 22 -0.37 10.01 -6.21
N THR A 23 0.69 9.26 -5.95
CA THR A 23 1.29 8.35 -6.93
C THR A 23 0.69 6.96 -6.78
N GLN A 24 0.22 6.38 -7.89
CA GLN A 24 -0.20 4.98 -7.94
C GLN A 24 1.02 4.10 -8.19
N ASN A 25 1.20 3.08 -7.37
CA ASN A 25 2.35 2.20 -7.40
C ASN A 25 1.92 0.75 -7.31
N ALA A 26 2.84 -0.14 -7.64
CA ALA A 26 2.70 -1.56 -7.34
C ALA A 26 4.06 -2.19 -7.09
N VAL A 27 4.06 -3.27 -6.32
CA VAL A 27 5.19 -4.17 -6.17
C VAL A 27 4.73 -5.61 -6.43
N GLU A 28 5.56 -6.37 -7.13
CA GLU A 28 5.39 -7.81 -7.28
C GLU A 28 6.28 -8.54 -6.27
N VAL A 29 5.69 -9.34 -5.40
CA VAL A 29 6.38 -10.16 -4.39
C VAL A 29 6.46 -11.60 -4.90
N LYS A 30 7.65 -12.03 -5.33
CA LYS A 30 7.89 -13.36 -5.88
C LYS A 30 8.28 -14.35 -4.80
N ASN A 31 7.67 -15.53 -4.80
CA ASN A 31 7.96 -16.60 -3.86
C ASN A 31 8.96 -17.60 -4.46
N ARG A 32 10.19 -17.62 -3.95
CA ARG A 32 11.21 -18.64 -4.29
C ARG A 32 11.40 -19.71 -3.21
N THR A 33 10.48 -19.77 -2.26
CA THR A 33 10.45 -20.84 -1.26
C THR A 33 9.70 -22.05 -1.81
N ASP A 34 9.79 -23.17 -1.10
CA ASP A 34 9.04 -24.41 -1.32
C ASP A 34 7.69 -24.44 -0.59
N HIS A 35 7.32 -23.36 0.11
CA HIS A 35 6.06 -23.21 0.83
C HIS A 35 5.26 -22.02 0.29
N PRO A 36 3.92 -21.99 0.42
CA PRO A 36 3.17 -20.77 0.16
C PRO A 36 3.58 -19.65 1.12
N ILE A 37 3.59 -18.41 0.64
CA ILE A 37 3.76 -17.22 1.47
C ILE A 37 2.48 -16.40 1.48
N ALA A 38 2.12 -15.86 2.64
CA ALA A 38 0.99 -14.97 2.83
C ALA A 38 1.48 -13.56 3.15
N CYS A 39 0.93 -12.56 2.47
CA CYS A 39 1.26 -11.15 2.65
C CYS A 39 0.07 -10.38 3.25
N ALA A 40 0.34 -9.46 4.17
CA ALA A 40 -0.68 -8.62 4.80
C ALA A 40 -0.15 -7.19 5.05
N ALA A 41 -1.08 -6.24 5.14
CA ALA A 41 -0.83 -4.87 5.56
C ALA A 41 -1.37 -4.64 6.97
N GLN A 42 -0.57 -4.07 7.87
CA GLN A 42 -1.08 -3.46 9.10
C GLN A 42 -1.67 -2.10 8.78
N LEU A 43 -2.91 -1.91 9.20
CA LEU A 43 -3.61 -0.64 9.07
C LEU A 43 -3.69 0.08 10.43
N ALA A 44 -3.73 -0.71 11.51
CA ALA A 44 -3.68 -0.22 12.88
C ALA A 44 -3.16 -1.34 13.80
N HIS A 45 -2.93 -1.01 15.06
CA HIS A 45 -2.23 -1.85 16.05
C HIS A 45 -2.69 -3.33 16.08
N TRP A 46 -3.98 -3.61 15.93
CA TRP A 46 -4.53 -4.98 15.89
C TRP A 46 -5.37 -5.28 14.66
N PHE A 47 -5.26 -4.47 13.61
CA PHE A 47 -6.02 -4.66 12.39
C PHE A 47 -5.12 -4.74 11.17
N SER A 48 -5.27 -5.84 10.45
CA SER A 48 -4.56 -6.11 9.20
C SER A 48 -5.53 -6.44 8.08
N ALA A 49 -5.13 -6.10 6.87
CA ALA A 49 -5.80 -6.52 5.64
C ALA A 49 -4.95 -7.56 4.92
N ASP A 50 -5.59 -8.62 4.45
CA ASP A 50 -4.95 -9.62 3.61
C ASP A 50 -4.61 -9.02 2.24
N LEU A 51 -3.38 -9.21 1.78
CA LEU A 51 -2.91 -8.75 0.47
C LEU A 51 -2.81 -9.89 -0.55
N GLY A 52 -2.76 -11.13 -0.07
CA GLY A 52 -2.81 -12.33 -0.91
C GLY A 52 -1.82 -13.41 -0.48
N VAL A 53 -1.89 -14.53 -1.19
CA VAL A 53 -1.02 -15.70 -1.00
C VAL A 53 -0.34 -16.04 -2.33
N ALA A 54 0.97 -16.27 -2.30
CA ALA A 54 1.73 -16.80 -3.43
C ALA A 54 2.15 -18.24 -3.15
N ALA A 55 1.71 -19.16 -4.00
CA ALA A 55 2.22 -20.53 -4.05
C ALA A 55 3.74 -20.55 -4.35
N PRO A 56 4.44 -21.68 -4.12
CA PRO A 56 5.85 -21.84 -4.54
C PRO A 56 6.05 -21.49 -6.01
N GLY A 57 7.02 -20.61 -6.31
CA GLY A 57 7.28 -20.10 -7.66
C GLY A 57 6.29 -19.03 -8.15
N GLY A 58 5.23 -18.73 -7.40
CA GLY A 58 4.22 -17.73 -7.72
C GLY A 58 4.58 -16.32 -7.24
N ALA A 59 3.63 -15.39 -7.38
CA ALA A 59 3.80 -14.02 -6.91
C ALA A 59 2.50 -13.39 -6.39
N VAL A 60 2.62 -12.44 -5.46
CA VAL A 60 1.55 -11.53 -5.03
C VAL A 60 1.81 -10.15 -5.62
N ARG A 61 0.82 -9.55 -6.28
CA ARG A 61 0.86 -8.14 -6.66
C ARG A 61 0.20 -7.31 -5.56
N ILE A 62 0.92 -6.30 -5.06
CA ILE A 62 0.40 -5.35 -4.08
C ILE A 62 0.30 -3.99 -4.76
N ASP A 63 -0.92 -3.54 -5.02
CA ASP A 63 -1.20 -2.19 -5.50
C ASP A 63 -1.33 -1.23 -4.32
N PHE A 64 -0.67 -0.08 -4.39
CA PHE A 64 -0.67 0.91 -3.31
C PHE A 64 -0.58 2.34 -3.86
N VAL A 65 -0.88 3.29 -3.00
CA VAL A 65 -0.84 4.72 -3.28
C VAL A 65 0.18 5.35 -2.34
N SER A 66 1.03 6.23 -2.86
CA SER A 66 1.97 7.00 -2.04
C SER A 66 1.61 8.48 -2.06
N ASP A 67 1.68 9.11 -0.90
CA ASP A 67 1.72 10.56 -0.76
C ASP A 67 3.18 11.02 -0.74
N PRO A 68 3.69 11.67 -1.81
CA PRO A 68 5.07 12.11 -1.86
C PRO A 68 5.38 13.25 -0.88
N ALA A 69 4.38 13.98 -0.40
CA ALA A 69 4.57 15.09 0.53
C ALA A 69 4.86 14.60 1.96
N THR A 70 4.21 13.50 2.36
CA THR A 70 4.32 12.94 3.72
C THR A 70 5.10 11.64 3.79
N GLY A 71 5.30 10.97 2.66
CA GLY A 71 5.83 9.60 2.59
C GLY A 71 4.81 8.53 2.97
N THR A 72 3.56 8.89 3.26
CA THR A 72 2.53 7.93 3.68
C THR A 72 2.19 6.98 2.53
N VAL A 73 2.12 5.69 2.84
CA VAL A 73 1.64 4.66 1.91
C VAL A 73 0.23 4.24 2.31
N PHE A 74 -0.63 4.03 1.31
CA PHE A 74 -2.00 3.60 1.46
C PHE A 74 -2.27 2.38 0.61
N ILE A 75 -3.08 1.46 1.11
CA ILE A 75 -3.82 0.51 0.26
C ILE A 75 -5.25 1.03 0.08
N ARG A 76 -5.99 0.49 -0.89
CA ARG A 76 -7.41 0.80 -1.07
C ARG A 76 -8.28 -0.33 -0.55
N ASN A 77 -9.35 0.01 0.15
CA ASN A 77 -10.39 -0.97 0.45
C ASN A 77 -11.30 -1.21 -0.76
N VAL A 78 -12.28 -2.10 -0.61
CA VAL A 78 -13.26 -2.43 -1.65
C VAL A 78 -14.15 -1.26 -2.08
N ALA A 79 -14.30 -0.23 -1.22
CA ALA A 79 -15.00 1.01 -1.54
C ALA A 79 -14.09 2.06 -2.22
N GLY A 80 -12.81 1.75 -2.42
CA GLY A 80 -11.82 2.64 -3.03
C GLY A 80 -11.21 3.66 -2.08
N GLU A 81 -11.54 3.61 -0.79
CA GLU A 81 -11.00 4.52 0.23
C GLU A 81 -9.54 4.19 0.52
N ARG A 82 -8.73 5.24 0.74
CA ARG A 82 -7.32 5.10 1.07
C ARG A 82 -7.19 4.77 2.56
N MET A 83 -6.62 3.61 2.88
CA MET A 83 -6.33 3.20 4.25
C MET A 83 -4.82 3.34 4.48
N PRO A 84 -4.38 4.18 5.43
CA PRO A 84 -2.95 4.33 5.72
C PRO A 84 -2.38 3.01 6.24
N VAL A 85 -1.17 2.69 5.78
CA VAL A 85 -0.47 1.45 6.12
C VAL A 85 0.63 1.77 7.11
N GLU A 86 0.64 1.07 8.25
CA GLU A 86 1.71 1.16 9.26
C GLU A 86 2.89 0.26 8.87
N ALA A 87 2.60 -0.92 8.29
CA ALA A 87 3.61 -1.86 7.80
C ALA A 87 3.01 -2.85 6.79
N VAL A 88 3.86 -3.41 5.93
CA VAL A 88 3.51 -4.58 5.11
C VAL A 88 4.49 -5.69 5.40
N TRP A 89 4.02 -6.92 5.44
CA TRP A 89 4.88 -8.09 5.59
C TRP A 89 4.42 -9.26 4.75
N CYS A 90 5.36 -10.17 4.49
CA CYS A 90 5.08 -11.51 4.00
C CYS A 90 5.76 -12.54 4.92
N GLY A 91 5.14 -13.69 5.10
CA GLY A 91 5.69 -14.82 5.85
C GLY A 91 5.16 -16.14 5.30
N ILE A 92 5.68 -17.26 5.81
CA ILE A 92 5.20 -18.61 5.43
C ILE A 92 3.72 -18.75 5.83
N GLU A 93 2.86 -19.16 4.90
CA GLU A 93 1.43 -19.33 5.16
C GLU A 93 1.17 -20.25 6.37
N GLY A 94 0.19 -19.88 7.20
CA GLY A 94 -0.12 -20.58 8.46
C GLY A 94 0.81 -20.26 9.64
N ARG A 95 1.96 -19.63 9.40
CA ARG A 95 2.89 -19.08 10.43
C ARG A 95 3.44 -17.72 10.02
N ALA A 96 2.61 -16.96 9.31
CA ALA A 96 3.08 -15.76 8.60
C ALA A 96 3.54 -14.70 9.59
N TRP A 97 2.92 -14.61 10.77
CA TRP A 97 3.33 -13.69 11.81
C TRP A 97 4.73 -14.00 12.35
N GLU A 98 5.00 -15.25 12.73
CA GLU A 98 6.27 -15.66 13.35
C GLU A 98 7.45 -15.60 12.37
N THR A 99 7.16 -15.88 11.09
CA THR A 99 8.17 -15.99 10.04
C THR A 99 8.33 -14.72 9.20
N ARG A 100 7.60 -13.65 9.55
CA ARG A 100 7.47 -12.46 8.72
C ARG A 100 8.78 -11.75 8.41
N TYR A 101 8.86 -11.26 7.18
CA TYR A 101 9.74 -10.20 6.74
C TYR A 101 8.91 -8.94 6.46
N GLN A 102 9.29 -7.81 7.03
CA GLN A 102 8.64 -6.53 6.76
C GLN A 102 9.19 -5.96 5.44
N LEU A 103 8.29 -5.65 4.51
CA LEU A 103 8.62 -5.08 3.21
C LEU A 103 8.76 -3.56 3.29
N ASP A 104 9.74 -3.01 2.60
CA ASP A 104 9.84 -1.57 2.31
C ASP A 104 9.12 -1.26 1.00
N LEU A 105 7.82 -0.96 1.07
CA LEU A 105 7.04 -0.62 -0.12
C LEU A 105 7.48 0.69 -0.78
N ALA A 106 7.93 1.67 0.02
CA ALA A 106 8.36 2.96 -0.50
C ALA A 106 9.66 2.80 -1.31
N GLY A 107 10.60 2.01 -0.81
CA GLY A 107 11.83 1.65 -1.52
C GLY A 107 11.61 0.70 -2.71
N ALA A 108 10.62 -0.20 -2.62
CA ALA A 108 10.31 -1.16 -3.70
C ALA A 108 9.46 -0.56 -4.84
N GLY A 109 8.96 0.67 -4.70
CA GLY A 109 8.04 1.31 -5.64
C GLY A 109 8.52 1.25 -7.08
N GLY A 110 7.73 0.58 -7.93
CA GLY A 110 8.00 0.42 -9.37
C GLY A 110 8.79 -0.85 -9.75
N GLY A 111 9.23 -1.64 -8.77
CA GLY A 111 9.98 -2.89 -8.97
C GLY A 111 9.26 -4.14 -8.46
N GLY A 112 10.01 -5.23 -8.32
CA GLY A 112 9.56 -6.45 -7.68
C GLY A 112 10.57 -6.90 -6.64
N VAL A 113 10.08 -7.56 -5.59
CA VAL A 113 10.90 -8.17 -4.54
C VAL A 113 10.80 -9.68 -4.65
N THR A 114 11.90 -10.36 -4.36
CA THR A 114 11.97 -11.82 -4.34
C THR A 114 12.21 -12.29 -2.93
N CYS A 115 11.33 -13.16 -2.45
CA CYS A 115 11.39 -13.74 -1.13
C CYS A 115 11.97 -15.16 -1.18
N GLU A 116 12.95 -15.41 -0.32
CA GLU A 116 13.63 -16.69 -0.15
C GLU A 116 13.53 -17.13 1.32
N ALA A 117 13.55 -18.43 1.55
CA ALA A 117 13.58 -18.98 2.90
C ALA A 117 14.99 -18.85 3.45
N VAL A 118 15.11 -18.42 4.71
CA VAL A 118 16.38 -18.34 5.43
C VAL A 118 16.36 -19.27 6.64
N ALA A 119 17.47 -19.30 7.39
CA ALA A 119 17.59 -20.10 8.60
C ALA A 119 16.39 -19.90 9.54
N GLU A 120 16.08 -20.95 10.31
CA GLU A 120 14.96 -20.97 11.28
C GLU A 120 13.57 -20.83 10.66
N GLY A 121 13.45 -21.05 9.33
CA GLY A 121 12.16 -21.03 8.63
C GLY A 121 11.56 -19.64 8.49
N ARG A 122 12.38 -18.59 8.60
CA ARG A 122 11.97 -17.19 8.38
C ARG A 122 12.09 -16.83 6.91
N LEU A 123 11.44 -15.73 6.53
CA LEU A 123 11.52 -15.18 5.18
C LEU A 123 12.55 -14.05 5.11
N ALA A 124 13.23 -13.92 3.98
CA ALA A 124 13.96 -12.70 3.61
C ALA A 124 13.57 -12.28 2.19
N CYS A 125 13.21 -11.01 2.00
CA CYS A 125 12.82 -10.47 0.71
C CYS A 125 13.77 -9.36 0.28
N ARG A 126 14.14 -9.34 -1.01
CA ARG A 126 15.08 -8.38 -1.61
C ARG A 126 14.68 -8.02 -3.04
#